data_AF-A0A2T7X863-F1
#
_entry.id   AF-A0A2T7X863-F1
#
_cell.length_a   1.000
_cell.length_b   1.000
_cell.length_c   1.000
_cell.angle_alpha   90.00
_cell.angle_beta   90.00
_cell.angle_gamma   90.00
#
_symmetry.space_group_name_H-M   'P 1'
#
loop_
_entity.id
_entity.type
_entity.pdbx_description
1 polymer ?
#
loop_
_entity_poly.entity_id
_entity_poly.type
_entity_poly.pdbx_seq_one_letter_code
_entity_poly.pdbx_strand_id
1 'polypeptide(L)'
;MTTGTRTSPSDAPSRVARALNFLHRAWTAELRVYASIGRAIARRPAVPPGGTGVAYHQPVLTILIIFIVLSAVEIPILDLIVHPWPAVRIPILILGIWGLTWMIGLLCAMLMRPHAVAPDGIRVRSGLEIDVPIAWDDIASIAISKRVDEPKLPRITPTEQGAEYAERMQDETNIEIELERPVGIRLPGLLPKGGRHEVTRIRLWADDPRAFLAAARPFLTATD
;
A
#
# COMPACT_ATOMS: atom_id res chain seq x y z
N MET A 1 3.33 -19.79 -37.58
CA MET A 1 2.01 -20.11 -37.00
C MET A 1 1.92 -19.36 -35.68
N THR A 2 1.44 -18.13 -35.71
CA THR A 2 1.43 -17.19 -34.58
C THR A 2 0.05 -17.23 -33.91
N THR A 3 -0.04 -17.90 -32.77
CA THR A 3 -1.27 -17.99 -31.99
C THR A 3 -1.46 -16.69 -31.21
N GLY A 4 -2.09 -15.70 -31.84
CA GLY A 4 -2.53 -14.49 -31.16
C GLY A 4 -3.67 -14.83 -30.18
N THR A 5 -3.39 -14.76 -28.89
CA THR A 5 -4.39 -14.82 -27.82
C THR A 5 -5.30 -13.60 -27.91
N ARG A 6 -6.42 -13.78 -28.63
CA ARG A 6 -7.50 -12.81 -28.75
C ARG A 6 -8.22 -12.77 -27.39
N THR A 7 -7.96 -11.77 -26.56
CA THR A 7 -8.70 -11.55 -25.31
C THR A 7 -10.16 -11.23 -25.65
N SER A 8 -11.07 -12.16 -25.37
CA SER A 8 -12.50 -11.96 -25.55
C SER A 8 -13.03 -10.91 -24.54
N PRO A 9 -13.99 -10.05 -24.91
CA PRO A 9 -14.57 -9.02 -24.03
C PRO A 9 -15.40 -9.57 -22.85
N SER A 10 -15.38 -10.88 -22.61
CA SER A 10 -16.12 -11.60 -21.55
C SER A 10 -15.42 -11.65 -20.19
N ASP A 11 -14.17 -11.20 -20.06
CA ASP A 11 -13.39 -11.26 -18.81
C ASP A 11 -13.61 -10.07 -17.86
N ALA A 12 -14.50 -9.13 -18.22
CA ALA A 12 -14.82 -8.01 -17.34
C ALA A 12 -15.71 -8.47 -16.16
N PRO A 13 -15.29 -8.24 -14.89
CA PRO A 13 -16.06 -8.68 -13.74
C PRO A 13 -17.44 -8.02 -13.70
N SER A 14 -18.46 -8.81 -13.37
CA SER A 14 -19.86 -8.36 -13.29
C SER A 14 -20.04 -7.25 -12.25
N ARG A 15 -21.10 -6.42 -12.39
CA ARG A 15 -21.39 -5.33 -11.44
C ARG A 15 -21.57 -5.83 -10.01
N VAL A 16 -22.20 -6.99 -9.84
CA VAL A 16 -22.37 -7.66 -8.54
C VAL A 16 -21.01 -8.08 -7.96
N ALA A 17 -20.13 -8.69 -8.77
CA ALA A 17 -18.79 -9.06 -8.33
C ALA A 17 -17.97 -7.84 -7.91
N ARG A 18 -18.11 -6.70 -8.61
CA ARG A 18 -17.46 -5.44 -8.22
C ARG A 18 -18.00 -4.91 -6.89
N ALA A 19 -19.31 -4.93 -6.67
CA ALA A 19 -19.94 -4.48 -5.42
C ALA A 19 -19.53 -5.37 -4.23
N LEU A 20 -19.59 -6.69 -4.39
CA LEU A 20 -19.15 -7.64 -3.36
C LEU A 20 -17.66 -7.49 -3.04
N ASN A 21 -16.81 -7.35 -4.06
CA ASN A 21 -15.38 -7.10 -3.85
C ASN A 21 -15.14 -5.76 -3.14
N PHE A 22 -15.91 -4.71 -3.47
CA PHE A 22 -15.83 -3.43 -2.77
C PHE A 22 -16.21 -3.58 -1.28
N LEU A 23 -17.33 -4.23 -0.97
CA LEU A 23 -17.75 -4.49 0.41
C LEU A 23 -16.73 -5.33 1.17
N HIS A 24 -16.23 -6.40 0.56
CA HIS A 24 -15.19 -7.24 1.16
C HIS A 24 -13.92 -6.45 1.46
N ARG A 25 -13.50 -5.56 0.56
CA ARG A 25 -12.34 -4.69 0.76
C ARG A 25 -12.59 -3.67 1.86
N ALA A 26 -13.74 -3.00 1.87
CA ALA A 26 -14.12 -2.08 2.94
C ALA A 26 -14.07 -2.78 4.31
N TRP A 27 -14.64 -3.98 4.41
CA TRP A 27 -14.60 -4.80 5.62
C TRP A 27 -13.16 -5.20 6.02
N THR A 28 -12.35 -5.63 5.05
CA THR A 28 -10.96 -6.00 5.30
C THR A 28 -10.12 -4.80 5.75
N ALA A 29 -10.34 -3.63 5.14
CA ALA A 29 -9.69 -2.38 5.51
C ALA A 29 -10.05 -2.00 6.95
N GLU A 30 -11.33 -2.08 7.31
CA GLU A 30 -11.82 -1.82 8.66
C GLU A 30 -11.15 -2.75 9.70
N LEU A 31 -11.10 -4.06 9.44
CA LEU A 31 -10.39 -5.00 10.34
C LEU A 31 -8.90 -4.68 10.47
N ARG A 32 -8.27 -4.25 9.37
CA ARG A 32 -6.84 -3.90 9.36
C ARG A 32 -6.55 -2.58 10.06
N VAL A 33 -7.49 -1.63 10.10
CA VAL A 33 -7.41 -0.40 10.91
C VAL A 33 -7.28 -0.81 12.37
N TYR A 34 -8.21 -1.58 12.90
CA TYR A 34 -8.17 -2.00 14.31
C TYR A 34 -6.96 -2.88 14.63
N ALA A 35 -6.58 -3.79 13.73
CA ALA A 35 -5.36 -4.60 13.91
C ALA A 35 -4.09 -3.74 13.94
N SER A 36 -4.03 -2.67 13.14
CA SER A 36 -2.89 -1.76 13.10
C SER A 36 -2.81 -0.90 14.36
N ILE A 37 -3.95 -0.45 14.88
CA ILE A 37 -4.04 0.21 16.19
C ILE A 37 -3.54 -0.74 17.28
N GLY A 38 -4.02 -1.99 17.30
CA GLY A 38 -3.56 -3.00 18.25
C GLY A 38 -2.05 -3.24 18.19
N ARG A 39 -1.46 -3.30 16.98
CA ARG A 39 0.00 -3.39 16.80
C ARG A 39 0.74 -2.18 17.32
N ALA A 40 0.20 -0.97 17.10
CA ALA A 40 0.81 0.27 17.59
C ALA A 40 0.80 0.32 19.12
N ILE A 41 -0.32 -0.07 19.75
CA ILE A 41 -0.44 -0.18 21.21
C ILE A 41 0.55 -1.22 21.75
N ALA A 42 0.64 -2.38 21.10
CA ALA A 42 1.59 -3.43 21.48
C ALA A 42 3.06 -3.09 21.13
N ARG A 43 3.30 -2.00 20.39
CA ARG A 43 4.61 -1.60 19.84
C ARG A 43 5.30 -2.74 19.07
N ARG A 44 4.53 -3.45 18.24
CA ARG A 44 5.01 -4.57 17.41
C ARG A 44 4.86 -4.27 15.92
N PRO A 45 5.85 -3.61 15.29
CA PRO A 45 5.91 -3.46 13.85
C PRO A 45 5.86 -4.83 13.15
N ALA A 46 5.20 -4.90 12.01
CA ALA A 46 5.01 -6.13 11.23
C ALA A 46 6.26 -6.50 10.42
N VAL A 47 7.44 -6.46 11.02
CA VAL A 47 8.71 -6.83 10.37
C VAL A 47 8.98 -8.33 10.61
N PRO A 48 9.29 -9.12 9.57
CA PRO A 48 9.67 -10.52 9.73
C PRO A 48 10.91 -10.67 10.63
N PRO A 49 11.07 -11.81 11.36
CA PRO A 49 12.27 -12.06 12.15
C PRO A 49 13.55 -11.97 11.30
N GLY A 50 14.57 -11.27 11.79
CA GLY A 50 15.81 -11.03 11.04
C GLY A 50 15.68 -10.02 9.89
N GLY A 51 14.51 -9.42 9.70
CA GLY A 51 14.27 -8.39 8.71
C GLY A 51 14.49 -6.97 9.23
N THR A 52 14.75 -6.06 8.30
CA THR A 52 14.81 -4.61 8.54
C THR A 52 13.55 -3.95 7.97
N GLY A 53 12.88 -3.13 8.79
CA GLY A 53 11.75 -2.32 8.36
C GLY A 53 12.22 -0.99 7.76
N VAL A 54 11.76 -0.66 6.56
CA VAL A 54 12.03 0.64 5.91
C VAL A 54 10.71 1.40 5.74
N ALA A 55 10.66 2.60 6.34
CA ALA A 55 9.49 3.47 6.28
C ALA A 55 9.26 4.04 4.86
N TYR A 56 8.02 4.44 4.56
CA TYR A 56 7.63 5.05 3.29
C TYR A 56 6.66 6.25 3.46
N HIS A 57 6.41 6.66 4.70
CA HIS A 57 5.28 7.51 5.05
C HIS A 57 5.65 8.99 5.21
N GLN A 58 6.93 9.35 5.22
CA GLN A 58 7.37 10.73 5.49
C GLN A 58 6.67 11.78 4.61
N PRO A 59 6.48 11.60 3.29
CA PRO A 59 5.88 12.63 2.45
C PRO A 59 4.45 13.01 2.83
N VAL A 60 3.69 12.10 3.44
CA VAL A 60 2.26 12.32 3.80
C VAL A 60 2.01 12.36 5.30
N LEU A 61 3.03 12.10 6.12
CA LEU A 61 2.88 12.00 7.57
C LEU A 61 2.33 13.30 8.18
N THR A 62 2.95 14.43 7.84
CA THR A 62 2.59 15.74 8.40
C THR A 62 1.15 16.12 8.07
N ILE A 63 0.75 15.97 6.80
CA ILE A 63 -0.62 16.32 6.38
C ILE A 63 -1.64 15.38 7.04
N LEU A 64 -1.34 14.09 7.17
CA LEU A 64 -2.21 13.13 7.84
C LEU A 64 -2.39 13.49 9.33
N ILE A 65 -1.32 13.87 10.03
CA ILE A 65 -1.39 14.32 11.43
C ILE A 65 -2.26 15.58 11.54
N ILE A 66 -2.08 16.56 10.65
CA ILE A 66 -2.90 17.79 10.65
C ILE A 66 -4.38 17.45 10.51
N PHE A 67 -4.74 16.58 9.56
CA PHE A 67 -6.13 16.16 9.39
C PHE A 67 -6.67 15.45 10.64
N ILE A 68 -5.91 14.55 11.25
CA ILE A 68 -6.32 13.85 12.47
C ILE A 68 -6.60 14.84 13.60
N VAL A 69 -5.70 15.80 13.82
CA VAL A 69 -5.86 16.82 14.87
C VAL A 69 -7.05 17.72 14.56
N LEU A 70 -7.20 18.17 13.31
CA LEU A 70 -8.31 19.01 12.89
C LEU A 70 -9.65 18.28 13.09
N SER A 71 -9.77 17.02 12.65
CA SER A 71 -10.97 16.22 12.86
C SER A 71 -11.27 15.99 14.34
N ALA A 72 -10.25 15.78 15.19
CA ALA A 72 -10.44 15.64 16.62
C ALA A 72 -10.99 16.92 17.28
N VAL A 73 -10.61 18.09 16.77
CA VAL A 73 -11.12 19.40 17.23
C VAL A 73 -12.50 19.71 16.64
N GLU A 74 -12.76 19.31 15.40
CA GLU A 74 -14.03 19.54 14.70
C GLU A 74 -15.20 18.81 15.35
N ILE A 75 -15.00 17.58 15.83
CA ILE A 75 -16.06 16.78 16.47
C ILE A 75 -16.76 17.51 17.63
N PRO A 76 -16.05 18.03 18.67
CA PRO A 76 -16.71 18.75 19.76
C PRO A 76 -17.30 20.10 19.33
N ILE A 77 -16.74 20.75 18.31
CA ILE A 77 -17.31 21.99 17.74
C ILE A 77 -18.67 21.68 17.09
N LEU A 78 -18.73 20.64 16.25
CA LEU A 78 -19.97 20.19 15.64
C LEU A 78 -20.96 19.76 16.71
N ASP A 79 -20.52 19.00 17.72
CA ASP A 79 -21.35 18.60 18.85
C ASP A 79 -22.07 19.78 19.51
N LEU A 80 -21.33 20.88 19.75
CA LEU A 80 -21.87 22.11 20.33
C LEU A 80 -22.89 22.79 19.40
N ILE A 81 -22.59 22.86 18.10
CA ILE A 81 -23.46 23.51 17.11
C ILE A 81 -24.78 22.75 16.97
N VAL A 82 -24.73 21.42 16.84
CA VAL A 82 -25.92 20.61 16.57
C VAL A 82 -26.56 20.03 17.84
N HIS A 83 -26.07 20.42 19.02
CA HIS A 83 -26.61 20.01 20.31
C HIS A 83 -28.15 20.07 20.41
N PRO A 84 -28.84 21.10 19.87
CA PRO A 84 -30.30 21.20 19.94
C PRO A 84 -31.08 20.17 19.11
N TRP A 85 -30.43 19.50 18.15
CA TRP A 85 -31.08 18.56 17.22
C TRP A 85 -30.48 17.16 17.36
N PRO A 86 -30.95 16.34 18.33
CA PRO A 86 -30.42 14.99 18.57
C PRO A 86 -30.37 14.10 17.33
N ALA A 87 -31.38 14.20 16.46
CA ALA A 87 -31.47 13.42 15.23
C ALA A 87 -30.33 13.73 14.23
N VAL A 88 -29.76 14.93 14.28
CA VAL A 88 -28.62 15.35 13.45
C VAL A 88 -27.30 15.12 14.19
N ARG A 89 -27.28 15.41 15.49
CA ARG A 89 -26.14 15.22 16.39
C ARG A 89 -25.61 13.79 16.38
N ILE A 90 -26.48 12.81 16.60
CA ILE A 90 -26.06 11.42 16.76
C ILE A 90 -25.35 10.90 15.49
N PRO A 91 -25.91 11.02 14.27
CA PRO A 91 -25.22 10.62 13.05
C PRO A 91 -23.87 11.34 12.82
N ILE A 92 -23.81 12.65 13.09
CA ILE A 92 -22.57 13.43 12.92
C ILE A 92 -21.48 12.92 13.87
N LEU A 93 -21.81 12.68 15.14
CA LEU A 93 -20.86 12.15 16.11
C LEU A 93 -20.39 10.74 15.74
N ILE A 94 -21.30 9.86 15.34
CA ILE A 94 -20.96 8.49 14.91
C ILE A 94 -19.99 8.56 13.73
N LEU A 95 -20.31 9.35 12.70
CA LEU A 95 -19.50 9.47 11.50
C LEU A 95 -18.13 10.11 11.80
N GLY A 96 -18.10 11.15 12.64
CA GLY A 96 -16.88 11.85 13.03
C GLY A 96 -15.94 10.97 13.84
N ILE A 97 -16.46 10.29 14.88
CA ILE A 97 -15.67 9.38 15.72
C ILE A 97 -15.16 8.19 14.90
N TRP A 98 -16.02 7.60 14.05
CA TRP A 98 -15.63 6.50 13.18
C TRP A 98 -14.56 6.94 12.17
N GLY A 99 -14.75 8.08 11.49
CA GLY A 99 -13.78 8.65 10.57
C GLY A 99 -12.44 8.94 11.23
N LEU A 100 -12.43 9.58 12.40
CA LEU A 100 -11.21 9.85 13.18
C LEU A 100 -10.49 8.55 13.55
N THR A 101 -11.23 7.55 14.03
CA THR A 101 -10.67 6.22 14.38
C THR A 101 -10.04 5.56 13.15
N TRP A 102 -10.70 5.68 11.99
CA TRP A 102 -10.18 5.16 10.73
C TRP A 102 -8.88 5.85 10.31
N MET A 103 -8.80 7.18 10.41
CA MET A 103 -7.58 7.95 10.11
C MET A 103 -6.42 7.58 11.06
N ILE A 104 -6.71 7.40 12.34
CA ILE A 104 -5.72 6.93 13.33
C ILE A 104 -5.22 5.53 12.95
N GLY A 105 -6.11 4.61 12.60
CA GLY A 105 -5.68 3.27 12.20
C GLY A 105 -4.93 3.24 10.87
N LEU A 106 -5.24 4.15 9.93
CA LEU A 106 -4.43 4.35 8.73
C LEU A 106 -3.02 4.83 9.09
N LEU A 107 -2.89 5.82 9.97
CA LEU A 107 -1.59 6.28 10.48
C LEU A 107 -0.83 5.12 11.14
N CYS A 108 -1.47 4.37 12.03
CA CYS A 108 -0.88 3.19 12.65
C CYS A 108 -0.46 2.14 11.61
N ALA A 109 -1.25 1.92 10.55
CA ALA A 109 -0.89 0.98 9.49
C ALA A 109 0.37 1.44 8.74
N MET A 110 0.50 2.73 8.44
CA MET A 110 1.68 3.29 7.79
C MET A 110 2.94 3.15 8.66
N LEU A 111 2.82 3.42 9.97
CA LEU A 111 3.94 3.32 10.91
C LEU A 111 4.33 1.87 11.22
N MET A 112 3.34 0.98 11.39
CA MET A 112 3.54 -0.38 11.88
C MET A 112 3.69 -1.42 10.77
N ARG A 113 3.47 -1.07 9.50
CA ARG A 113 3.68 -1.97 8.36
C ARG A 113 4.67 -1.37 7.36
N PRO A 114 5.94 -1.15 7.75
CA PRO A 114 6.96 -0.68 6.81
C PRO A 114 7.20 -1.70 5.70
N HIS A 115 7.90 -1.28 4.65
CA HIS A 115 8.56 -2.23 3.75
C HIS A 115 9.48 -3.11 4.58
N ALA A 116 9.59 -4.39 4.24
CA ALA A 116 10.50 -5.29 4.94
C ALA A 116 11.52 -5.84 3.96
N VAL A 117 12.79 -5.76 4.34
CA VAL A 117 13.89 -6.48 3.70
C VAL A 117 14.34 -7.55 4.67
N ALA A 118 14.10 -8.82 4.33
CA ALA A 118 14.25 -9.93 5.24
C ALA A 118 14.92 -11.12 4.54
N PRO A 119 15.34 -12.16 5.28
CA PRO A 119 15.96 -13.34 4.67
C PRO A 119 15.06 -14.07 3.67
N ASP A 120 13.72 -13.99 3.82
CA ASP A 120 12.75 -14.58 2.89
C ASP A 120 12.53 -13.74 1.61
N GLY A 121 13.05 -12.51 1.56
CA GLY A 121 12.88 -11.61 0.43
C GLY A 121 12.51 -10.18 0.82
N ILE A 122 11.99 -9.45 -0.16
CA ILE A 122 11.48 -8.09 0.01
C ILE A 122 9.95 -8.13 0.08
N ARG A 123 9.36 -7.43 1.05
CA ARG A 123 7.92 -7.20 1.10
C ARG A 123 7.61 -5.73 0.88
N VAL A 124 7.01 -5.43 -0.26
CA VAL A 124 6.52 -4.10 -0.60
C VAL A 124 5.14 -3.92 0.04
N ARG A 125 4.99 -2.92 0.90
CA ARG A 125 3.76 -2.65 1.66
C ARG A 125 3.40 -1.20 1.58
N SER A 126 2.10 -0.94 1.60
CA SER A 126 1.56 0.41 1.54
C SER A 126 0.15 0.44 2.13
N GLY A 127 -0.06 1.37 3.05
CA GLY A 127 -1.32 1.58 3.75
C GLY A 127 -1.86 0.32 4.41
N LEU A 128 -3.14 0.06 4.19
CA LEU A 128 -3.86 -1.06 4.81
C LEU A 128 -3.81 -2.33 3.97
N GLU A 129 -3.76 -2.27 2.63
CA GLU A 129 -4.03 -3.45 1.81
C GLU A 129 -2.86 -4.02 1.04
N ILE A 130 -1.85 -3.21 0.74
CA ILE A 130 -0.75 -3.65 -0.12
C ILE A 130 0.23 -4.48 0.69
N ASP A 131 0.53 -5.66 0.16
CA ASP A 131 1.53 -6.60 0.65
C ASP A 131 1.97 -7.47 -0.55
N VAL A 132 3.08 -7.10 -1.16
CA VAL A 132 3.65 -7.77 -2.34
C VAL A 132 4.98 -8.38 -1.93
N PRO A 133 5.06 -9.71 -1.74
CA PRO A 133 6.31 -10.41 -1.49
C PRO A 133 7.08 -10.62 -2.80
N ILE A 134 8.40 -10.50 -2.73
CA ILE A 134 9.34 -10.71 -3.83
C ILE A 134 10.48 -11.56 -3.27
N ALA A 135 10.72 -12.73 -3.84
CA ALA A 135 11.82 -13.60 -3.44
C ALA A 135 13.16 -13.08 -3.96
N TRP A 136 14.25 -13.40 -3.27
CA TRP A 136 15.60 -13.03 -3.72
C TRP A 136 15.94 -13.64 -5.09
N ASP A 137 15.53 -14.89 -5.33
CA ASP A 137 15.73 -15.61 -6.62
C ASP A 137 15.03 -14.96 -7.82
N ASP A 138 14.13 -14.01 -7.58
CA ASP A 138 13.45 -13.29 -8.67
C ASP A 138 14.07 -11.91 -8.94
N ILE A 139 15.04 -11.46 -8.13
CA ILE A 139 15.61 -10.11 -8.19
C ILE A 139 16.92 -10.12 -8.97
N ALA A 140 16.93 -9.47 -10.13
CA ALA A 140 18.14 -9.27 -10.93
C ALA A 140 19.01 -8.14 -10.37
N SER A 141 18.40 -7.02 -10.00
CA SER A 141 19.13 -5.87 -9.47
C SER A 141 18.24 -4.95 -8.63
N ILE A 142 18.87 -4.20 -7.73
CA ILE A 142 18.21 -3.13 -6.95
C ILE A 142 19.05 -1.87 -7.05
N ALA A 143 18.42 -0.77 -7.45
CA ALA A 143 19.08 0.52 -7.62
C ALA A 143 18.27 1.66 -6.99
N ILE A 144 18.98 2.69 -6.51
CA ILE A 144 18.34 3.97 -6.18
C ILE A 144 18.09 4.69 -7.50
N SER A 145 16.82 4.85 -7.85
CA SER A 145 16.38 5.48 -9.09
C SER A 145 15.19 6.37 -8.78
N LYS A 146 15.42 7.69 -8.75
CA LYS A 146 14.36 8.66 -8.49
C LYS A 146 13.57 8.90 -9.78
N ARG A 147 12.25 8.70 -9.73
CA ARG A 147 11.31 9.01 -10.82
C ARG A 147 10.08 9.70 -10.24
N VAL A 148 9.64 10.75 -10.93
CA VAL A 148 8.36 11.44 -10.69
C VAL A 148 7.47 11.10 -11.87
N ASP A 149 6.31 10.53 -11.57
CA ASP A 149 5.35 10.07 -12.56
C ASP A 149 4.21 11.08 -12.70
N GLU A 150 3.47 11.02 -13.81
CA GLU A 150 2.26 11.83 -13.98
C GLU A 150 1.17 11.45 -12.96
N PRO A 151 0.39 12.43 -12.47
CA PRO A 151 -0.68 12.16 -11.52
C PRO A 151 -1.69 11.14 -12.05
N LYS A 152 -2.17 10.26 -11.16
CA LYS A 152 -3.22 9.26 -11.41
C LYS A 152 -2.84 8.14 -12.40
N LEU A 153 -1.55 7.94 -12.66
CA LEU A 153 -1.10 6.76 -13.39
C LEU A 153 -1.50 5.47 -12.65
N PRO A 154 -1.88 4.40 -13.39
CA PRO A 154 -2.16 3.12 -12.78
C PRO A 154 -0.91 2.57 -12.09
N ARG A 155 -1.12 1.74 -11.07
CA ARG A 155 -0.03 1.05 -10.36
C ARG A 155 0.73 0.09 -11.26
N ILE A 156 0.05 -0.47 -12.25
CA ILE A 156 0.62 -1.34 -13.28
C ILE A 156 0.62 -0.56 -14.59
N THR A 157 1.80 -0.38 -15.17
CA THR A 157 1.97 0.30 -16.45
C THR A 157 2.62 -0.67 -17.45
N PRO A 158 2.06 -0.86 -18.66
CA PRO A 158 2.72 -1.64 -19.70
C PRO A 158 3.96 -0.91 -20.21
N THR A 159 5.01 -1.67 -20.51
CA THR A 159 6.30 -1.22 -21.03
C THR A 159 6.70 -2.12 -22.20
N GLU A 160 7.74 -1.74 -22.96
CA GLU A 160 8.25 -2.57 -24.06
C GLU A 160 8.77 -3.94 -23.58
N GLN A 161 9.23 -4.02 -22.34
CA GLN A 161 9.87 -5.20 -21.72
C GLN A 161 8.90 -6.01 -20.85
N GLY A 162 7.60 -5.70 -20.85
CA GLY A 162 6.60 -6.33 -19.97
C GLY A 162 5.76 -5.30 -19.23
N ALA A 163 5.47 -5.52 -17.96
CA ALA A 163 4.74 -4.53 -17.14
C ALA A 163 5.56 -4.12 -15.91
N GLU A 164 5.38 -2.86 -15.53
CA GLU A 164 6.03 -2.26 -14.36
C GLU A 164 4.99 -2.05 -13.27
N TYR A 165 5.31 -2.49 -12.04
CA TYR A 165 4.56 -2.14 -10.84
C TYR A 165 5.24 -0.98 -10.12
N ALA A 166 4.52 0.09 -9.83
CA ALA A 166 5.05 1.24 -9.10
C ALA A 166 4.20 1.56 -7.85
N GLU A 167 4.76 1.32 -6.67
CA GLU A 167 4.22 1.76 -5.38
C GLU A 167 4.74 3.18 -5.07
N ARG A 168 4.05 4.16 -5.61
CA ARG A 168 4.39 5.58 -5.51
C ARG A 168 3.96 6.15 -4.16
N MET A 169 4.71 7.16 -3.70
CA MET A 169 4.28 8.09 -2.65
C MET A 169 4.28 9.50 -3.23
N GLN A 170 3.13 10.19 -3.24
CA GLN A 170 2.97 11.50 -3.88
C GLN A 170 3.48 11.51 -5.34
N ASP A 171 3.10 10.51 -6.13
CA ASP A 171 3.53 10.31 -7.53
C ASP A 171 5.04 10.08 -7.73
N GLU A 172 5.82 9.92 -6.65
CA GLU A 172 7.27 9.67 -6.70
C GLU A 172 7.64 8.23 -6.29
N THR A 173 8.73 7.73 -6.88
CA THR A 173 9.45 6.51 -6.48
C THR A 173 10.95 6.81 -6.42
N ASN A 174 11.69 6.11 -5.58
CA ASN A 174 13.14 6.32 -5.44
C ASN A 174 13.97 5.03 -5.41
N ILE A 175 13.33 3.87 -5.45
CA ILE A 175 13.97 2.56 -5.61
C ILE A 175 13.38 1.88 -6.83
N GLU A 176 14.25 1.25 -7.59
CA GLU A 176 13.92 0.37 -8.70
C GLU A 176 14.49 -1.03 -8.41
N ILE A 177 13.66 -2.04 -8.63
CA ILE A 177 13.97 -3.45 -8.54
C ILE A 177 13.71 -4.05 -9.92
N GLU A 178 14.75 -4.54 -10.56
CA GLU A 178 14.65 -5.29 -11.80
C GLU A 178 14.53 -6.78 -11.46
N LEU A 179 13.62 -7.47 -12.15
CA LEU A 179 13.35 -8.88 -11.91
C LEU A 179 14.03 -9.73 -12.99
N GLU A 180 14.56 -10.89 -12.60
CA GLU A 180 15.23 -11.82 -13.54
C GLU A 180 14.26 -12.38 -14.59
N ARG A 181 12.99 -12.50 -14.21
CA ARG A 181 11.91 -13.05 -15.02
C ARG A 181 10.59 -12.34 -14.67
N PRO A 182 9.56 -12.43 -15.52
CA PRO A 182 8.23 -11.95 -15.16
C PRO A 182 7.72 -12.64 -13.88
N VAL A 183 7.40 -11.86 -12.85
CA VAL A 183 6.87 -12.34 -11.57
C VAL A 183 5.40 -12.00 -11.43
N GLY A 184 4.60 -12.99 -11.04
CA GLY A 184 3.18 -12.82 -10.75
C GLY A 184 2.95 -12.18 -9.38
N ILE A 185 2.65 -10.88 -9.33
CA ILE A 185 2.24 -10.18 -8.12
C ILE A 185 0.72 -10.15 -7.97
N ARG A 186 0.21 -10.06 -6.75
CA ARG A 186 -1.22 -9.96 -6.47
C ARG A 186 -1.54 -8.63 -5.79
N LEU A 187 -2.31 -7.80 -6.47
CA LEU A 187 -2.83 -6.54 -5.94
C LEU A 187 -4.27 -6.71 -5.41
N PRO A 188 -4.68 -5.96 -4.37
CA PRO A 188 -6.04 -6.01 -3.85
C PRO A 188 -7.09 -5.60 -4.87
N GLY A 189 -8.20 -6.34 -4.92
CA GLY A 189 -9.33 -6.09 -5.79
C GLY A 189 -9.32 -6.90 -7.08
N LEU A 190 -9.99 -6.37 -8.10
CA LEU A 190 -10.22 -7.02 -9.39
C LEU A 190 -9.51 -6.27 -10.52
N LEU A 191 -9.27 -6.98 -11.63
CA LEU A 191 -8.73 -6.38 -12.85
C LEU A 191 -9.59 -5.19 -13.32
N PRO A 192 -8.99 -4.15 -13.92
CA PRO A 192 -7.56 -4.03 -14.27
C PRO A 192 -6.67 -3.41 -13.18
N LYS A 193 -7.24 -2.94 -12.06
CA LYS A 193 -6.49 -2.23 -11.00
C LYS A 193 -5.90 -3.15 -9.93
N GLY A 194 -6.48 -4.33 -9.78
CA GLY A 194 -6.08 -5.36 -8.83
C GLY A 194 -6.12 -6.75 -9.47
N GLY A 195 -5.97 -7.79 -8.64
CA GLY A 195 -5.85 -9.16 -9.13
C GLY A 195 -4.40 -9.54 -9.37
N ARG A 196 -4.17 -10.57 -10.20
CA ARG A 196 -2.83 -11.06 -10.51
C ARG A 196 -2.28 -10.31 -11.74
N HIS A 197 -1.05 -9.83 -11.62
CA HIS A 197 -0.33 -9.13 -12.68
C HIS A 197 1.07 -9.73 -12.80
N GLU A 198 1.55 -9.95 -14.02
CA GLU A 198 2.95 -10.29 -14.25
C GLU A 198 3.74 -9.02 -14.49
N VAL A 199 4.83 -8.84 -13.75
CA VAL A 199 5.68 -7.65 -13.83
C VAL A 199 7.14 -8.04 -13.97
N THR A 200 7.91 -7.20 -14.67
CA THR A 200 9.35 -7.37 -14.88
C THR A 200 10.16 -6.32 -14.14
N ARG A 201 9.51 -5.25 -13.68
CA ARG A 201 10.13 -4.17 -12.90
C ARG A 201 9.20 -3.72 -11.78
N ILE A 202 9.78 -3.47 -10.61
CA ILE A 202 9.09 -2.94 -9.44
C ILE A 202 9.75 -1.64 -9.01
N ARG A 203 8.98 -0.56 -8.91
CA ARG A 203 9.42 0.71 -8.34
C ARG A 203 8.67 0.98 -7.04
N LEU A 204 9.37 1.55 -6.07
CA LEU A 204 8.75 1.91 -4.80
C LEU A 204 9.38 3.18 -4.21
N TRP A 205 8.66 3.80 -3.29
CA TRP A 205 9.18 4.84 -2.43
C TRP A 205 9.63 4.26 -1.09
N ALA A 206 10.85 4.60 -0.68
CA ALA A 206 11.37 4.36 0.66
C ALA A 206 11.89 5.68 1.25
N ASP A 207 11.58 5.96 2.51
CA ASP A 207 12.01 7.21 3.16
C ASP A 207 13.54 7.31 3.28
N ASP A 208 14.20 6.16 3.44
CA ASP A 208 15.66 6.02 3.35
C ASP A 208 16.05 4.95 2.30
N PRO A 209 16.29 5.36 1.04
CA PRO A 209 16.65 4.41 -0.01
C PRO A 209 18.06 3.82 0.18
N ARG A 210 18.93 4.48 0.94
CA ARG A 210 20.27 3.96 1.24
C ARG A 210 20.20 2.86 2.30
N ALA A 211 19.40 3.05 3.35
CA ALA A 211 19.14 2.01 4.34
C ALA A 211 18.47 0.78 3.71
N PHE A 212 17.55 0.99 2.76
CA PHE A 212 16.96 -0.11 2.00
C PHE A 212 18.02 -0.94 1.26
N LEU A 213 18.89 -0.29 0.49
CA LEU A 213 19.98 -0.98 -0.21
C LEU A 213 20.95 -1.65 0.76
N ALA A 214 21.31 -0.99 1.87
CA ALA A 214 22.19 -1.54 2.87
C ALA A 214 21.61 -2.82 3.50
N ALA A 215 20.30 -2.86 3.74
CA ALA A 215 19.61 -4.04 4.24
C ALA A 215 19.52 -5.16 3.19
N ALA A 216 19.43 -4.82 1.91
CA ALA A 216 19.35 -5.80 0.81
C ALA A 216 20.71 -6.41 0.43
N ARG A 217 21.78 -5.64 0.57
CA ARG A 217 23.13 -6.01 0.13
C ARG A 217 23.61 -7.40 0.59
N PRO A 218 23.42 -7.84 1.85
CA PRO A 218 23.88 -9.15 2.30
C PRO A 218 23.23 -10.33 1.56
N PHE A 219 22.02 -10.14 1.02
CA PHE A 219 21.27 -11.18 0.35
C PHE A 219 21.53 -11.23 -1.16
N LEU A 220 21.90 -10.10 -1.76
CA LEU A 220 22.27 -10.03 -3.17
C LEU A 220 23.64 -10.66 -3.47
N THR A 221 24.56 -10.68 -2.50
CA THR A 221 25.90 -11.29 -2.68
C THR A 221 25.97 -12.76 -2.27
N ALA A 222 24.87 -13.34 -1.79
CA ALA A 222 24.83 -14.72 -1.30
C ALA A 222 24.39 -15.74 -2.36
N THR A 223 24.07 -15.30 -3.59
CA THR A 223 23.54 -16.13 -4.67
C THR A 223 24.64 -16.79 -5.55
N ASP A 224 25.86 -16.95 -5.03
CA ASP A 224 26.96 -17.66 -5.72
C ASP A 224 27.00 -19.16 -5.39
#